data_AF-A0A098F3N5-F1
#
_entry.id   AF-A0A098F3N5-F1
#
_cell.length_a   1.000
_cell.length_b   1.000
_cell.length_c   1.000
_cell.angle_alpha   90.00
_cell.angle_beta   90.00
_cell.angle_gamma   90.00
#
_symmetry.space_group_name_H-M   'P 1'
#
loop_
_entity.id
_entity.type
_entity.pdbx_description
1 polymer ?
#
loop_
_entity_poly.entity_id
_entity_poly.type
_entity_poly.pdbx_seq_one_letter_code
_entity_poly.pdbx_strand_id
1 'polypeptide(L)'
;MSIFSRIKDIMDGKIDALDGTEDLEKMVEDNLRDLNRDLGKVKAEVASVLADEQRLKRELNECEENIEKMERYSIRAQDEGNEGDVRTFQEKKAVMAEKLSELQAAVQWASSKSEQLKPILDQLIADISELESIKRDGF
;
A
#
# COMPACT_ATOMS: atom_id res chain seq x y z
N MET A 1 -8.71 -0.51 27.43
CA MET A 1 -8.43 0.94 27.46
C MET A 1 -7.15 1.17 26.66
N SER A 2 -7.21 1.95 25.59
CA SER A 2 -6.01 2.40 24.86
C SER A 2 -5.17 3.30 25.78
N ILE A 3 -3.86 3.38 25.57
CA ILE A 3 -2.97 4.27 26.34
C ILE A 3 -3.43 5.74 26.25
N PHE A 4 -4.03 6.11 25.11
CA PHE A 4 -4.73 7.38 24.88
C PHE A 4 -5.87 7.64 25.86
N SER A 5 -6.75 6.64 26.08
CA SER A 5 -7.85 6.75 27.05
C SER A 5 -7.30 7.03 28.44
N ARG A 6 -6.20 6.37 28.81
CA ARG A 6 -5.56 6.56 30.11
C ARG A 6 -4.92 7.95 30.24
N ILE A 7 -4.22 8.44 29.20
CA ILE A 7 -3.66 9.80 29.18
C ILE A 7 -4.77 10.84 29.31
N LYS A 8 -5.89 10.65 28.58
CA LYS A 8 -7.06 11.52 28.64
C LYS A 8 -7.76 11.51 30.00
N ASP A 9 -7.93 10.33 30.59
CA ASP A 9 -8.56 10.20 31.91
C ASP A 9 -7.69 10.81 33.02
N ILE A 10 -6.36 10.81 32.86
CA ILE A 10 -5.43 11.53 33.76
C ILE A 10 -5.57 13.05 33.59
N MET A 11 -5.57 13.57 32.35
CA MET A 11 -5.77 15.00 32.08
C MET A 11 -7.12 15.53 32.57
N ASP A 12 -8.19 14.74 32.43
CA ASP A 12 -9.54 15.11 32.88
C ASP A 12 -9.68 15.07 34.43
N GLY A 13 -8.62 14.74 35.17
CA GLY A 13 -8.64 14.60 36.63
C GLY A 13 -9.51 13.43 37.12
N LYS A 14 -9.81 12.47 36.24
CA LYS A 14 -10.64 11.29 36.56
C LYS A 14 -9.84 10.18 37.26
N ILE A 15 -8.50 10.22 37.15
CA ILE A 15 -7.57 9.27 37.77
C ILE A 15 -6.51 10.06 38.55
N ASP A 16 -6.31 9.73 39.83
CA ASP A 16 -5.24 10.32 40.65
C ASP A 16 -3.86 9.81 40.19
N ALA A 17 -3.00 10.73 39.75
CA ALA A 17 -1.61 10.47 39.44
C ALA A 17 -0.76 10.63 40.71
N LEU A 18 -0.52 9.53 41.42
CA LEU A 18 0.21 9.52 42.70
C LEU A 18 1.65 10.07 42.61
N ASP A 19 2.27 10.12 41.42
CA ASP A 19 3.59 10.72 41.14
C ASP A 19 3.55 11.62 39.85
N GLY A 20 2.58 12.53 39.83
CA GLY A 20 2.48 13.82 39.10
C GLY A 20 3.29 14.07 37.82
N THR A 21 2.57 14.30 36.71
CA THR A 21 2.95 15.05 35.48
C THR A 21 4.24 14.70 34.74
N GLU A 22 5.40 14.57 35.39
CA GLU A 22 6.70 14.24 34.78
C GLU A 22 6.70 12.83 34.15
N ASP A 23 6.07 11.86 34.81
CA ASP A 23 5.86 10.52 34.26
C ASP A 23 4.87 10.50 33.09
N LEU A 24 3.93 11.45 33.05
CA LEU A 24 2.95 11.59 31.96
C LEU A 24 3.60 12.24 30.72
N GLU A 25 4.40 13.28 30.94
CA GLU A 25 5.17 13.94 29.89
C GLU A 25 6.10 12.96 29.19
N LYS A 26 6.89 12.22 29.96
CA LYS A 26 7.77 11.19 29.44
C LYS A 26 7.00 10.10 28.69
N MET A 27 5.85 9.67 29.21
CA MET A 27 5.01 8.67 28.54
C MET A 27 4.49 9.18 27.19
N VAL A 28 4.05 10.43 27.09
CA VAL A 28 3.61 11.03 25.82
C VAL A 28 4.79 11.14 24.85
N GLU A 29 5.97 11.56 25.31
CA GLU A 29 7.17 11.67 24.48
C GLU A 29 7.63 10.33 23.91
N ASP A 30 7.69 9.29 24.74
CA ASP A 30 8.08 7.94 24.34
C ASP A 30 7.08 7.38 23.31
N ASN A 31 5.77 7.53 23.54
CA ASN A 31 4.74 7.11 22.58
C ASN A 31 4.82 7.90 21.26
N LEU A 32 5.02 9.22 21.31
CA LEU A 32 5.20 10.04 20.12
C LEU A 32 6.40 9.58 19.32
N ARG A 33 7.52 9.24 19.98
CA ARG A 33 8.72 8.74 19.31
C ARG A 33 8.47 7.40 18.61
N ASP A 34 7.80 6.48 19.29
CA ASP A 34 7.49 5.16 18.74
C ASP A 34 6.50 5.26 17.57
N LEU A 35 5.42 6.04 17.71
CA LEU A 35 4.46 6.28 16.63
C LEU A 35 5.11 6.96 15.42
N ASN A 36 5.99 7.94 15.63
CA ASN A 36 6.74 8.56 14.53
C ASN A 36 7.66 7.56 13.81
N ARG A 37 8.29 6.64 14.56
CA ARG A 37 9.11 5.58 13.96
C ARG A 37 8.26 4.64 13.12
N ASP A 38 7.10 4.24 13.62
CA ASP A 38 6.19 3.33 12.91
C ASP A 38 5.53 4.01 11.72
N LEU A 39 5.17 5.30 11.83
CA LEU A 39 4.74 6.13 10.71
C LEU A 39 5.79 6.13 9.59
N GLY A 40 7.07 6.30 9.94
CA GLY A 40 8.17 6.26 8.96
C GLY A 40 8.25 4.92 8.22
N LYS A 41 8.12 3.79 8.95
CA LYS A 41 8.13 2.44 8.35
C LYS A 41 6.92 2.23 7.44
N VAL A 42 5.72 2.54 7.91
CA VAL A 42 4.48 2.36 7.15
C VAL A 42 4.48 3.25 5.90
N LYS A 43 4.96 4.49 5.99
CA LYS A 43 5.14 5.36 4.81
C LYS A 43 6.09 4.74 3.78
N ALA A 44 7.22 4.20 4.22
CA ALA A 44 8.16 3.54 3.33
C ALA A 44 7.55 2.29 2.66
N GLU A 45 6.80 1.48 3.43
CA GLU A 45 6.11 0.31 2.90
C GLU A 45 5.01 0.70 1.89
N VAL A 46 4.18 1.69 2.21
CA VAL A 46 3.16 2.22 1.28
C VAL A 46 3.80 2.72 -0.01
N ALA A 47 4.89 3.48 0.10
CA ALA A 47 5.61 3.98 -1.07
C ALA A 47 6.17 2.83 -1.93
N SER A 48 6.72 1.79 -1.31
CA SER A 48 7.21 0.60 -2.01
C SER A 48 6.07 -0.13 -2.73
N VAL A 49 4.96 -0.38 -2.05
CA VAL A 49 3.80 -1.09 -2.63
C VAL A 49 3.20 -0.31 -3.79
N LEU A 50 3.08 1.01 -3.68
CA LEU A 50 2.58 1.86 -4.77
C LEU A 50 3.54 1.88 -5.97
N ALA A 51 4.85 1.89 -5.72
CA ALA A 51 5.86 1.80 -6.78
C ALA A 51 5.77 0.46 -7.51
N ASP A 52 5.63 -0.64 -6.77
CA ASP A 52 5.43 -1.98 -7.34
C ASP A 52 4.13 -2.10 -8.12
N GLU A 53 3.02 -1.58 -7.57
CA GLU A 53 1.73 -1.54 -8.26
C GLU A 53 1.85 -0.81 -9.60
N GLN A 54 2.52 0.35 -9.63
CA GLN A 54 2.71 1.11 -10.85
C GLN A 54 3.60 0.38 -11.87
N ARG A 55 4.66 -0.29 -11.40
CA ARG A 55 5.52 -1.11 -12.27
C ARG A 55 4.72 -2.25 -12.89
N LEU A 56 3.98 -2.99 -12.07
CA LEU A 56 3.16 -4.13 -12.53
C LEU A 56 2.08 -3.69 -13.52
N LYS A 57 1.44 -2.52 -13.30
CA LYS A 57 0.49 -1.95 -14.28
C LYS A 57 1.14 -1.64 -15.63
N ARG A 58 2.38 -1.14 -15.64
CA ARG A 58 3.10 -0.93 -16.91
C ARG A 58 3.39 -2.25 -17.62
N GLU A 59 3.90 -3.24 -16.89
CA GLU A 59 4.17 -4.57 -17.44
C GLU A 59 2.89 -5.26 -17.96
N LEU A 60 1.76 -5.07 -17.26
CA LEU A 60 0.46 -5.55 -17.69
C LEU A 60 0.05 -4.91 -19.02
N ASN A 61 0.08 -3.58 -19.12
CA ASN A 61 -0.27 -2.86 -20.34
C ASN A 61 0.63 -3.27 -21.53
N GLU A 62 1.94 -3.39 -21.30
CA GLU A 62 2.87 -3.87 -22.33
C GLU A 62 2.55 -5.30 -22.77
N CYS A 63 2.13 -6.16 -21.85
CA CYS A 63 1.70 -7.52 -22.17
C CYS A 63 0.43 -7.53 -23.03
N GLU A 64 -0.56 -6.69 -22.69
CA GLU A 64 -1.79 -6.51 -23.47
C GLU A 64 -1.49 -6.01 -24.89
N GLU A 65 -0.64 -4.99 -25.02
CA GLU A 65 -0.23 -4.47 -26.34
C GLU A 65 0.47 -5.55 -27.19
N ASN A 66 1.31 -6.38 -26.57
CA ASN A 66 2.00 -7.45 -27.27
C ASN A 66 1.05 -8.57 -27.71
N ILE A 67 0.06 -8.91 -26.89
CA ILE A 67 -1.03 -9.83 -27.26
C ILE A 67 -1.80 -9.29 -28.48
N GLU A 68 -2.14 -8.01 -28.49
CA GLU A 68 -2.81 -7.37 -29.63
C GLU A 68 -1.93 -7.36 -30.90
N LYS A 69 -0.60 -7.18 -30.75
CA LYS A 69 0.34 -7.28 -31.88
C LYS A 69 0.37 -8.70 -32.44
N MET A 70 0.44 -9.72 -31.59
CA MET A 70 0.40 -11.12 -32.03
C MET A 70 -0.91 -11.45 -32.75
N GLU A 71 -2.04 -10.94 -32.25
CA GLU A 71 -3.34 -11.10 -32.93
C GLU A 71 -3.32 -10.47 -34.32
N ARG A 72 -2.84 -9.22 -34.45
CA ARG A 72 -2.71 -8.54 -35.74
C ARG A 72 -1.82 -9.30 -36.73
N TYR A 73 -0.73 -9.89 -36.25
CA TYR A 73 0.16 -10.70 -37.08
C TYR A 73 -0.49 -12.02 -37.50
N SER A 74 -1.24 -12.67 -36.59
CA SER A 74 -2.01 -13.87 -36.92
C SER A 74 -3.05 -13.59 -38.00
N ILE A 75 -3.80 -12.49 -37.90
CA ILE A 75 -4.81 -12.10 -38.90
C ILE A 75 -4.14 -11.86 -40.25
N ARG A 76 -3.02 -11.12 -40.29
CA ARG A 76 -2.29 -10.87 -41.54
C ARG A 76 -1.77 -12.16 -42.17
N ALA A 77 -1.17 -13.05 -41.38
CA ALA A 77 -0.68 -14.33 -41.87
C ALA A 77 -1.83 -15.20 -42.44
N GLN A 78 -3.02 -15.12 -41.83
CA GLN A 78 -4.21 -15.79 -42.33
C GLN A 78 -4.68 -15.23 -43.68
N ASP A 79 -4.71 -13.90 -43.83
CA ASP A 79 -5.05 -13.23 -45.10
C ASP A 79 -4.05 -13.59 -46.22
N GLU A 80 -2.78 -13.80 -45.87
CA GLU A 80 -1.71 -14.23 -46.78
C GLU A 80 -1.71 -15.75 -47.04
N GLY A 81 -2.56 -16.53 -46.36
CA GLY A 81 -2.64 -17.99 -46.49
C GLY A 81 -1.47 -18.75 -45.87
N ASN A 82 -0.71 -18.12 -44.96
CA ASN A 82 0.43 -18.74 -44.28
C ASN A 82 0.01 -19.35 -42.93
N GLU A 83 -0.54 -20.58 -43.00
CA GLU A 83 -1.02 -21.32 -41.82
C GLU A 83 0.06 -21.59 -40.76
N GLY A 84 1.34 -21.73 -41.17
CA GLY A 84 2.46 -21.95 -40.25
C GLY A 84 2.71 -20.75 -39.34
N ASP A 85 2.64 -19.54 -39.91
CA ASP A 85 2.80 -18.30 -39.17
C ASP A 85 1.58 -18.01 -38.28
N VAL A 86 0.37 -18.29 -38.76
CA VAL A 86 -0.86 -18.21 -37.94
C VAL A 86 -0.71 -19.01 -36.65
N ARG A 87 -0.32 -20.29 -36.77
CA ARG A 87 -0.12 -21.17 -35.62
C ARG A 87 0.96 -20.62 -34.68
N THR A 88 2.08 -20.16 -35.23
CA THR A 88 3.19 -19.60 -34.44
C THR A 88 2.77 -18.37 -33.64
N PHE A 89 2.03 -17.43 -34.24
CA PHE A 89 1.55 -16.24 -33.54
C PHE A 89 0.50 -16.56 -32.48
N GLN A 90 -0.39 -17.51 -32.74
CA GLN A 90 -1.38 -17.98 -31.77
C GLN A 90 -0.75 -18.68 -30.57
N GLU A 91 0.27 -19.54 -30.78
CA GLU A 91 1.01 -20.18 -29.70
C GLU A 91 1.73 -19.14 -28.82
N LYS A 92 2.39 -18.15 -29.43
CA LYS A 92 3.01 -17.03 -28.68
C LYS A 92 1.99 -16.21 -27.90
N LYS A 93 0.83 -15.94 -28.51
CA LYS A 93 -0.28 -15.22 -27.85
C LYS A 93 -0.80 -15.99 -26.64
N ALA A 94 -0.92 -17.32 -26.72
CA ALA A 94 -1.36 -18.15 -25.61
C ALA A 94 -0.41 -18.06 -24.41
N VAL A 95 0.90 -18.15 -24.63
CA VAL A 95 1.92 -17.98 -23.58
C VAL A 95 1.86 -16.58 -22.95
N MET A 96 1.66 -15.54 -23.77
CA MET A 96 1.49 -14.18 -23.25
C MET A 96 0.20 -14.02 -22.45
N ALA A 97 -0.89 -14.71 -22.82
CA ALA A 97 -2.15 -14.67 -22.09
C ALA A 97 -2.05 -15.33 -20.69
N GLU A 98 -1.25 -16.39 -20.55
CA GLU A 98 -0.93 -16.97 -19.24
C GLU A 98 -0.20 -15.94 -18.37
N LYS A 99 0.86 -15.31 -18.92
CA LYS A 99 1.60 -14.24 -18.22
C LYS A 99 0.69 -13.04 -17.88
N LEU A 100 -0.25 -12.69 -18.74
CA LEU A 100 -1.21 -11.62 -18.49
C LEU A 100 -2.04 -11.92 -17.24
N SER A 101 -2.53 -13.16 -17.11
CA SER A 101 -3.30 -13.58 -15.93
C SER A 101 -2.49 -13.47 -14.63
N GLU A 102 -1.22 -13.87 -14.66
CA GLU A 102 -0.31 -13.72 -13.52
C GLU A 102 -0.09 -12.24 -13.15
N LEU A 103 0.14 -11.38 -14.14
CA LEU A 103 0.30 -9.94 -13.93
C LEU A 103 -0.98 -9.29 -13.38
N GLN A 104 -2.15 -9.69 -13.86
CA GLN A 104 -3.44 -9.20 -13.33
C GLN A 104 -3.61 -9.56 -11.85
N ALA A 105 -3.32 -10.80 -11.48
CA ALA A 105 -3.37 -11.24 -10.09
C ALA A 105 -2.37 -10.47 -9.21
N ALA A 106 -1.15 -10.22 -9.72
CA ALA A 106 -0.14 -9.44 -9.01
C ALA A 106 -0.56 -7.97 -8.81
N VAL A 107 -1.12 -7.32 -9.84
CA VAL A 107 -1.66 -5.95 -9.73
C VAL A 107 -2.80 -5.90 -8.72
N GLN A 108 -3.73 -6.85 -8.76
CA GLN A 108 -4.85 -6.91 -7.81
C GLN A 108 -4.35 -7.07 -6.38
N TRP A 109 -3.36 -7.93 -6.16
CA TRP A 109 -2.75 -8.12 -4.84
C TRP A 109 -2.08 -6.84 -4.34
N ALA A 110 -1.26 -6.18 -5.18
CA ALA A 110 -0.58 -4.94 -4.81
C ALA A 110 -1.58 -3.80 -4.50
N SER A 111 -2.63 -3.68 -5.30
CA SER A 111 -3.72 -2.71 -5.09
C SER A 111 -4.47 -2.97 -3.79
N SER A 112 -4.83 -4.22 -3.50
CA SER A 112 -5.47 -4.56 -2.22
C SER A 112 -4.55 -4.28 -1.02
N LYS A 113 -3.25 -4.55 -1.16
CA LYS A 113 -2.28 -4.23 -0.11
C LYS A 113 -2.16 -2.72 0.11
N SER A 114 -2.13 -1.91 -0.96
CA SER A 114 -2.07 -0.45 -0.83
C SER A 114 -3.34 0.13 -0.20
N GLU A 115 -4.51 -0.44 -0.50
CA GLU A 115 -5.79 -0.09 0.14
C GLU A 115 -5.83 -0.41 1.64
N GLN A 116 -5.23 -1.54 2.06
CA GLN A 116 -5.16 -1.92 3.47
C GLN A 116 -4.19 -1.05 4.29
N LEU A 117 -3.10 -0.56 3.68
CA LEU A 117 -2.09 0.24 4.39
C LEU A 117 -2.49 1.72 4.55
N LYS A 118 -3.31 2.27 3.65
CA LYS A 118 -3.80 3.66 3.75
C LYS A 118 -4.50 3.99 5.08
N PRO A 119 -5.51 3.24 5.54
CA PRO A 119 -6.18 3.56 6.81
C PRO A 119 -5.23 3.42 8.02
N ILE A 120 -4.23 2.53 7.95
CA ILE A 120 -3.21 2.40 9.00
C ILE A 120 -2.34 3.67 9.04
N LEU A 121 -1.92 4.17 7.87
CA LEU A 121 -1.18 5.42 7.76
C LEU A 121 -1.98 6.62 8.30
N ASP A 122 -3.25 6.71 7.91
CA ASP A 122 -4.15 7.79 8.35
C ASP A 122 -4.37 7.76 9.87
N GLN A 123 -4.56 6.56 10.44
CA GLN A 123 -4.71 6.40 11.89
C GLN A 123 -3.45 6.82 12.64
N LEU A 124 -2.26 6.43 12.17
CA LEU A 124 -1.00 6.83 12.80
C LEU A 124 -0.82 8.36 12.77
N ILE A 125 -1.20 9.02 11.68
CA ILE A 125 -1.18 10.49 11.59
C ILE A 125 -2.16 11.11 12.59
N ALA A 126 -3.36 10.56 12.71
CA ALA A 126 -4.37 11.04 13.65
C ALA A 126 -3.89 10.89 15.11
N ASP A 127 -3.36 9.71 15.47
CA ASP A 127 -2.85 9.41 16.81
C ASP A 127 -1.69 10.34 17.19
N ILE A 128 -0.74 10.56 16.27
CA ILE A 128 0.37 11.51 16.48
C ILE A 128 -0.17 12.94 16.67
N SER A 129 -1.10 13.37 15.84
CA SER A 129 -1.68 14.72 15.93
C SER A 129 -2.41 14.94 17.26
N GLU A 130 -3.10 13.92 17.77
CA GLU A 130 -3.77 13.97 19.07
C GLU A 130 -2.74 14.07 20.22
N LEU A 131 -1.70 13.25 20.24
CA LEU A 131 -0.64 13.35 21.26
C LEU A 131 0.15 14.66 21.19
N GLU A 132 0.39 15.19 19.99
CA GLU A 132 1.04 16.49 19.81
C GLU A 132 0.16 17.63 20.35
N SER A 133 -1.17 17.55 20.19
CA SER A 133 -2.08 18.52 20.81
C SER A 133 -2.01 18.44 22.33
N ILE A 134 -2.04 17.23 22.89
CA ILE A 134 -1.93 17.01 24.34
C ILE A 134 -0.63 17.62 24.88
N LYS A 135 0.49 17.38 24.20
CA LYS A 135 1.79 17.96 24.59
C LYS A 135 1.78 19.48 24.53
N ARG A 136 1.13 20.07 23.52
CA ARG A 136 1.07 21.53 23.34
C ARG A 136 0.18 22.22 24.36
N ASP A 137 -0.95 21.61 24.69
CA ASP A 137 -1.98 22.19 25.55
C ASP A 137 -1.54 22.17 27.04
N GLY A 138 -0.46 21.44 27.35
CA GLY A 138 0.18 21.37 28.66
C GLY A 138 -0.42 20.28 29.55
N PHE A 139 0.42 19.66 30.38
CA PHE A 139 0.02 18.68 31.40
C PHE A 139 -0.55 19.35 32.64
#